data_AF-A0A2X4R2I5-F1
#
_entry.id   AF-A0A2X4R2I5-F1
#
_cell.length_a   1.000
_cell.length_b   1.000
_cell.length_c   1.000
_cell.angle_alpha   90.00
_cell.angle_beta   90.00
_cell.angle_gamma   90.00
#
_symmetry.space_group_name_H-M   'P 1'
#
loop_
_entity.id
_entity.type
_entity.pdbx_description
1 polymer ?
#
loop_
_entity_poly.entity_id
_entity_poly.type
_entity_poly.pdbx_seq_one_letter_code
_entity_poly.pdbx_strand_id
1 'polypeptide(L)'
;MFGKITIFASGNKSELKDATKDLVRIFAETVRAKIENKGKPSQSTSTPTTPHQELSMEDKIAQLERLQKLKEAGILTDDELAIQKAKILE
;
A
#
# COMPACT_ATOMS: atom_id res chain seq x y z
N MET A 1 -3.54 -25.14 -0.53
CA MET A 1 -2.46 -25.70 0.32
C MET A 1 -1.81 -24.56 1.05
N PHE A 2 -1.75 -24.63 2.38
CA PHE A 2 -1.16 -23.57 3.23
C PHE A 2 0.33 -23.86 3.46
N GLY A 3 1.13 -22.79 3.48
CA GLY A 3 2.56 -22.82 3.74
C GLY A 3 2.89 -22.20 5.09
N LYS A 4 4.16 -22.35 5.48
CA LYS A 4 4.73 -21.73 6.68
C LYS A 4 5.93 -20.87 6.30
N ILE A 5 6.13 -19.77 7.00
CA ILE A 5 7.30 -18.90 6.85
C ILE A 5 8.00 -18.81 8.20
N THR A 6 9.30 -19.04 8.22
CA THR A 6 10.12 -18.86 9.42
C THR A 6 11.22 -17.87 9.12
N ILE A 7 11.31 -16.81 9.91
CA ILE A 7 12.30 -15.74 9.77
C ILE A 7 13.20 -15.77 10.99
N PHE A 8 14.50 -15.77 10.75
CA PHE A 8 15.53 -15.64 11.78
C PHE A 8 16.23 -14.31 11.59
N ALA A 9 16.15 -13.41 12.57
CA ALA A 9 16.78 -12.09 12.51
C ALA A 9 17.34 -11.69 13.87
N SER A 10 18.64 -11.36 13.92
CA SER A 10 19.35 -10.77 15.06
C SER A 10 18.93 -11.31 16.44
N GLY A 11 18.94 -12.64 16.60
CA GLY A 11 18.62 -13.31 17.88
C GLY A 11 17.14 -13.65 18.08
N ASN A 12 16.24 -13.18 17.23
CA ASN A 12 14.82 -13.52 17.26
C ASN A 12 14.41 -14.48 16.15
N LYS A 13 13.52 -15.41 16.51
CA LYS A 13 12.82 -16.31 15.58
C LYS A 13 11.36 -15.88 15.51
N SER A 14 10.86 -15.61 14.30
CA SER A 14 9.45 -15.34 14.01
C SER A 14 8.90 -16.42 13.09
N GLU A 15 7.67 -16.88 13.35
CA GLU A 15 7.03 -17.94 12.57
C GLU A 15 5.60 -17.55 12.19
N LEU A 16 5.29 -17.67 10.90
CA LEU A 16 3.97 -17.47 10.32
C LEU A 16 3.44 -18.84 9.86
N LYS A 17 2.33 -19.29 10.45
CA LYS A 17 1.63 -20.53 10.07
C LYS A 17 0.39 -20.21 9.24
N ASP A 18 -0.09 -21.21 8.51
CA ASP A 18 -1.35 -21.14 7.74
C ASP A 18 -1.42 -20.03 6.69
N ALA A 19 -0.28 -19.74 6.06
CA ALA A 19 -0.19 -18.72 5.03
C ALA A 19 -0.58 -19.28 3.65
N THR A 20 -1.31 -18.51 2.85
CA THR A 20 -1.59 -18.92 1.47
C THR A 20 -0.29 -18.90 0.65
N LYS A 21 -0.16 -19.81 -0.32
CA LYS A 21 1.06 -19.94 -1.15
C LYS A 21 1.45 -18.64 -1.86
N ASP A 22 0.45 -17.85 -2.25
CA ASP A 22 0.63 -16.56 -2.88
C ASP A 22 1.26 -15.54 -1.91
N LEU A 23 0.69 -15.43 -0.70
CA LEU A 23 1.22 -14.60 0.38
C LEU A 23 2.65 -15.00 0.76
N VAL A 24 2.92 -16.32 0.87
CA VAL A 24 4.26 -16.84 1.17
C VAL A 24 5.28 -16.39 0.13
N ARG A 25 4.93 -16.47 -1.15
CA ARG A 25 5.80 -16.07 -2.25
C ARG A 25 6.10 -14.57 -2.20
N ILE A 26 5.06 -13.75 -2.15
CA ILE A 26 5.17 -12.28 -2.16
C ILE A 26 5.96 -11.80 -0.94
N PHE A 27 5.65 -12.35 0.24
CA PHE A 27 6.33 -11.98 1.48
C PHE A 27 7.82 -12.37 1.45
N ALA A 28 8.15 -13.59 0.99
CA ALA A 28 9.54 -14.04 0.91
C ALA A 28 10.37 -13.19 -0.08
N GLU A 29 9.82 -12.87 -1.26
CA GLU A 29 10.48 -11.99 -2.23
C GLU A 29 10.69 -10.58 -1.66
N THR A 30 9.67 -10.02 -1.00
CA THR A 30 9.75 -8.67 -0.40
C THR A 30 10.80 -8.60 0.70
N VAL A 31 10.83 -9.58 1.60
CA VAL A 31 11.81 -9.65 2.69
C VAL A 31 13.21 -9.82 2.13
N ARG A 32 13.39 -10.70 1.13
CA ARG A 32 14.68 -10.89 0.46
C ARG A 32 15.17 -9.59 -0.19
N ALA A 33 14.33 -8.91 -0.95
CA ALA A 33 14.67 -7.64 -1.60
C ALA A 33 15.06 -6.56 -0.57
N LYS A 34 14.32 -6.45 0.55
CA LYS A 34 14.64 -5.51 1.63
C LYS A 34 15.96 -5.82 2.33
N ILE A 35 16.28 -7.09 2.57
CA ILE A 35 17.55 -7.50 3.18
C ILE A 35 18.71 -7.18 2.25
N GLU A 36 18.56 -7.48 0.96
CA GLU A 36 19.58 -7.22 -0.07
C GLU A 36 19.82 -5.71 -0.29
N ASN A 37 18.77 -4.89 -0.19
CA ASN A 37 18.89 -3.42 -0.30
C ASN A 37 19.41 -2.75 0.97
N LYS A 38 19.46 -3.44 2.13
CA LYS A 38 19.83 -2.83 3.42
C LYS A 38 21.32 -2.42 3.52
N GLY A 39 22.15 -2.81 2.55
CA GLY A 39 23.58 -2.48 2.48
C GLY A 39 23.98 -1.52 1.37
N LYS A 40 23.03 -1.04 0.55
CA LYS A 40 23.29 -0.04 -0.49
C LYS A 40 22.47 1.21 -0.14
N PRO A 41 23.05 2.43 -0.15
CA PRO A 41 22.23 3.63 -0.14
C PRO A 41 21.28 3.49 -1.32
N SER A 42 19.99 3.51 -1.03
CA SER A 42 18.87 3.32 -1.96
C SER A 42 19.19 3.92 -3.33
N GLN A 43 19.72 3.10 -4.24
CA GLN A 43 19.62 3.40 -5.65
C GLN A 43 18.21 3.00 -5.97
N SER A 44 17.34 4.01 -5.87
CA SER A 44 16.00 4.04 -6.40
C SER A 44 16.00 3.23 -7.68
N THR A 45 15.44 2.02 -7.61
CA THR A 45 15.03 1.34 -8.82
C THR A 45 13.95 2.23 -9.37
N SER A 46 14.30 2.91 -10.46
CA SER A 46 13.38 3.60 -11.33
C SER A 46 12.34 2.58 -11.80
N THR A 47 11.31 2.34 -10.99
CA THR A 47 9.96 2.30 -11.53
C THR A 47 9.82 3.56 -12.37
N PRO A 48 9.18 3.52 -13.55
CA PRO A 48 8.84 4.75 -14.26
C PRO A 48 8.28 5.70 -13.22
N THR A 49 8.99 6.81 -13.04
CA THR A 49 8.56 7.91 -12.23
C THR A 49 7.28 8.40 -12.92
N THR A 50 6.13 7.82 -12.58
CA THR A 50 4.96 8.68 -12.44
C THR A 50 5.46 9.74 -11.46
N PRO A 51 5.46 11.02 -11.87
CA PRO A 51 6.00 12.08 -11.04
C PRO A 51 5.46 11.92 -9.62
N HIS A 52 6.24 12.37 -8.64
CA HIS A 52 5.63 13.01 -7.48
C HIS A 52 4.71 14.10 -8.03
N GLN A 53 3.51 13.71 -8.44
CA GLN A 53 2.45 14.60 -8.81
C GLN A 53 1.89 14.92 -7.44
N GLU A 54 2.22 16.12 -6.94
CA GLU A 54 1.20 16.90 -6.27
C GLU A 54 -0.12 16.54 -6.95
N LEU A 55 -1.02 15.86 -6.23
CA LEU A 55 -2.26 15.29 -6.78
C LEU A 55 -2.77 16.24 -7.85
N SER A 56 -2.61 15.87 -9.12
CA SER A 56 -2.98 16.80 -10.18
C SER A 56 -4.48 17.04 -10.06
N MET A 57 -4.95 18.17 -10.55
CA MET A 57 -6.38 18.49 -10.49
C MET A 57 -7.24 17.32 -10.97
N GLU A 58 -6.76 16.55 -11.95
CA GLU A 58 -7.37 15.32 -12.44
C GLU A 58 -7.49 14.19 -11.38
N ASP A 59 -6.46 13.96 -10.56
CA ASP A 59 -6.50 13.01 -9.44
C ASP A 59 -7.38 13.48 -8.29
N LYS A 60 -7.42 14.80 -8.04
CA LYS A 60 -8.34 15.41 -7.08
C LYS A 60 -9.79 15.22 -7.54
N ILE A 61 -10.08 15.45 -8.81
CA ILE A 61 -11.40 15.20 -9.43
C ILE A 61 -11.80 13.72 -9.34
N ALA A 62 -10.89 12.79 -9.68
CA ALA A 62 -11.15 11.36 -9.60
C ALA A 62 -11.39 10.86 -8.16
N GLN A 63 -10.83 11.52 -7.14
CA GLN A 63 -11.14 11.23 -5.74
C GLN A 63 -12.51 11.78 -5.32
N LEU A 64 -12.89 12.96 -5.81
CA LEU A 64 -14.20 13.56 -5.58
C LEU A 64 -15.34 12.73 -6.20
N GLU A 65 -15.14 12.17 -7.39
CA GLU A 65 -16.09 11.25 -8.02
C GLU A 65 -16.24 9.93 -7.25
N ARG A 66 -15.13 9.38 -6.74
CA ARG A 66 -15.17 8.18 -5.89
C ARG A 66 -15.91 8.43 -4.59
N LEU A 67 -15.73 9.59 -3.97
CA LEU A 67 -16.47 10.00 -2.79
C LEU A 67 -17.97 10.07 -3.03
N GLN A 68 -18.41 10.65 -4.16
CA GLN A 68 -19.83 10.66 -4.52
C GLN A 68 -20.39 9.26 -4.71
N LYS A 69 -19.67 8.37 -5.41
CA LYS A 69 -20.09 6.97 -5.55
C LYS A 69 -20.21 6.25 -4.20
N LEU A 70 -19.32 6.52 -3.26
CA LEU A 70 -19.39 5.92 -1.92
C LEU A 70 -20.58 6.45 -1.11
N LYS A 71 -20.96 7.71 -1.28
CA LYS A 71 -22.21 8.27 -0.73
C LYS A 71 -23.43 7.62 -1.39
N GLU A 72 -23.47 7.54 -2.71
CA GLU A 72 -24.59 6.91 -3.45
C GLU A 72 -24.74 5.43 -3.11
N ALA A 73 -23.63 4.74 -2.83
CA ALA A 73 -23.63 3.38 -2.33
C ALA A 73 -24.06 3.26 -0.85
N GLY A 74 -24.34 4.37 -0.16
CA GLY A 74 -24.71 4.40 1.26
C GLY A 74 -23.57 4.06 2.22
N ILE A 75 -22.33 4.07 1.75
CA ILE A 75 -21.13 3.74 2.52
C ILE A 75 -20.63 4.97 3.29
N LEU A 76 -20.82 6.18 2.73
CA LEU A 76 -20.52 7.44 3.40
C LEU A 76 -21.79 8.26 3.67
N THR A 77 -21.80 8.93 4.82
CA THR A 77 -22.79 9.97 5.13
C THR A 77 -22.39 11.32 4.53
N ASP A 78 -23.36 12.24 4.38
CA ASP A 78 -23.13 13.59 3.84
C ASP A 78 -22.04 14.36 4.61
N ASP A 79 -21.95 14.14 5.92
CA ASP A 79 -20.98 14.79 6.81
C ASP A 79 -19.54 14.33 6.50
N GLU A 80 -19.34 13.02 6.36
CA GLU A 80 -18.04 12.43 6.02
C GLU A 80 -17.59 12.81 4.61
N LEU A 81 -18.53 12.92 3.66
CA LEU A 81 -18.23 13.38 2.31
C LEU A 81 -17.77 14.84 2.31
N ALA A 82 -18.39 15.72 3.10
CA ALA A 82 -17.99 17.12 3.20
C ALA A 82 -16.57 17.29 3.77
N ILE A 83 -16.24 16.54 4.82
CA ILE A 83 -14.90 16.53 5.43
C ILE A 83 -13.84 16.06 4.43
N GLN A 84 -14.12 14.98 3.69
CA GLN A 84 -13.17 14.40 2.75
C GLN A 84 -13.02 15.27 1.49
N LYS A 85 -14.08 15.95 1.04
CA LYS A 85 -14.03 16.97 -0.01
C LYS A 85 -13.14 18.15 0.36
N ALA A 86 -13.30 18.69 1.57
CA ALA A 86 -12.50 19.82 2.05
C ALA A 86 -11.02 19.47 2.09
N LYS A 87 -10.69 18.27 2.58
CA LYS A 87 -9.31 17.76 2.66
C LYS A 87 -8.65 17.54 1.30
N ILE A 88 -9.43 17.27 0.25
CA ILE A 88 -8.92 17.11 -1.12
C ILE A 88 -8.70 18.48 -1.79
N LEU A 89 -9.47 19.50 -1.40
CA LEU A 89 -9.43 20.83 -2.02
C LEU A 89 -8.41 21.78 -1.36
N GLU A 90 -8.02 21.54 -0.10
CA GLU A 90 -6.81 22.12 0.51
C GLU A 90 -5.52 21.71 -0.24
#